data_AF-A0A1I8JUC8-F1
#
_entry.id   AF-A0A1I8JUC8-F1
#
_cell.length_a   1.000
_cell.length_b   1.000
_cell.length_c   1.000
_cell.angle_alpha   90.00
_cell.angle_beta   90.00
_cell.angle_gamma   90.00
#
_symmetry.space_group_name_H-M   'P 1'
#
loop_
_entity.id
_entity.type
_entity.pdbx_description
1 polymer ?
#
loop_
_entity_poly.entity_id
_entity_poly.type
_entity_poly.pdbx_seq_one_letter_code
_entity_poly.pdbx_strand_id
1 'polypeptide(L)'
;MKYVLLFSLAIGLVCHVSASRIPRLVSQFQEQEVLQYLEDIEAEILARRNAASEANWAYDSNITDDNLDVKNEVATENAAFFKQISEYLAQFNYESFEDENLKRRVKKLVGLGYSALPGQKFTTMLDAINNMKENYAKIKVCDYHDRSKCDLALEPELTEIMANSRDSEELKYYWQQWYDAAGAPTREDFQTYVDLNGEAALLNNYESGAESWLSAYEDDTFEQQVDAVIEELRPFYEQIHGYVRYKLREYYGEDVVSERGPIPMHLLGNMWAQGWGNIADITSPFGDRQLLDVTEEMVRQGYNPIQMFEMGDLFFQSLNMTKLPQTFWEKSILEKPDDGRDLICHASAWDFSKPDDVRIKQCTRVTMEQFFTVHHELGHIQYYLQYQHLPSVYRSGANPGFHEAVGDVLSLSVSTPKHLEKIGLLKDFVLDEESKLNQFYRSALTKLAFLPFAYTIDKYRWGIFRGDIKPEEYNCKFWEMRSKYSGVEPPVVRSEDDFDAPAKYHVSADVEYLRYFVSYIIQFQFHRSACEKAGEYVKGDPVKTLNDCDIYESAEAGNAIKAMLELGSSKPWPDAMEVLTGVRRMSADALIEYFQPLYDWLVVENERIGAFVGWEETDKCVSD
;
A
#
# COMPACT_ATOMS: atom_id res chain seq x y z
N MET A 1 9.98 -86.89 -5.01
CA MET A 1 9.30 -85.65 -5.47
C MET A 1 8.62 -85.02 -4.26
N LYS A 2 8.98 -83.76 -3.95
CA LYS A 2 8.27 -82.75 -3.13
C LYS A 2 8.18 -83.00 -1.60
N TYR A 3 9.00 -82.33 -0.77
CA TYR A 3 8.95 -80.92 -0.26
C TYR A 3 7.83 -80.74 0.79
N VAL A 4 8.10 -80.66 2.10
CA VAL A 4 8.75 -79.60 2.93
C VAL A 4 7.73 -78.57 3.47
N LEU A 5 7.74 -78.37 4.80
CA LEU A 5 7.59 -77.13 5.59
C LEU A 5 6.71 -77.31 6.85
N LEU A 6 7.34 -77.18 8.02
CA LEU A 6 6.71 -76.67 9.24
C LEU A 6 7.83 -75.99 10.06
N PHE A 7 7.96 -74.68 9.84
CA PHE A 7 8.87 -73.79 10.55
C PHE A 7 8.03 -72.79 11.36
N SER A 8 8.38 -72.65 12.63
CA SER A 8 8.34 -71.42 13.43
C SER A 8 7.04 -70.60 13.47
N LEU A 9 6.27 -70.78 14.54
CA LEU A 9 5.20 -69.87 14.96
C LEU A 9 5.41 -69.45 16.42
N ALA A 10 6.50 -68.73 16.69
CA ALA A 10 6.79 -68.17 18.01
C ALA A 10 7.73 -66.95 17.98
N ILE A 11 7.66 -66.09 16.95
CA ILE A 11 8.29 -64.76 16.95
C ILE A 11 7.38 -63.84 16.13
N GLY A 12 6.34 -63.28 16.73
CA GLY A 12 5.36 -62.48 15.98
C GLY A 12 4.53 -61.52 16.82
N LEU A 13 4.99 -61.15 18.03
CA LEU A 13 4.21 -60.26 18.89
C LEU A 13 5.02 -59.18 19.64
N VAL A 14 6.26 -58.89 19.22
CA VAL A 14 7.09 -57.83 19.86
C VAL A 14 7.59 -56.74 18.89
N CYS A 15 7.38 -56.85 17.57
CA CYS A 15 7.88 -55.85 16.59
C CYS A 15 6.79 -54.99 15.93
N HIS A 16 5.66 -54.73 16.58
CA HIS A 16 4.65 -53.76 16.09
C HIS A 16 4.55 -52.47 16.91
N VAL A 17 5.44 -52.30 17.89
CA VAL A 17 5.89 -50.99 18.37
C VAL A 17 7.26 -50.85 17.69
N SER A 18 7.47 -50.07 16.62
CA SER A 18 7.76 -48.64 16.73
C SER A 18 8.12 -47.98 15.38
N ALA A 19 7.64 -48.45 14.22
CA ALA A 19 8.01 -47.81 12.95
C ALA A 19 7.44 -46.38 12.81
N SER A 20 6.28 -46.10 13.41
CA SER A 20 5.68 -44.76 13.46
C SER A 20 6.08 -43.92 14.69
N ARG A 21 6.66 -44.54 15.74
CA ARG A 21 7.11 -43.81 16.95
C ARG A 21 8.47 -43.15 16.76
N ILE A 22 9.38 -43.77 16.01
CA ILE A 22 10.73 -43.26 15.80
C ILE A 22 10.72 -41.92 15.02
N PRO A 23 10.01 -41.78 13.88
CA PRO A 23 9.92 -40.50 13.17
C PRO A 23 9.30 -39.39 14.01
N ARG A 24 8.29 -39.73 14.82
CA ARG A 24 7.61 -38.79 15.71
C ARG A 24 8.51 -38.28 16.85
N LEU A 25 9.28 -39.18 17.47
CA LEU A 25 10.26 -38.81 18.51
C LEU A 25 11.39 -37.93 17.95
N VAL A 26 11.83 -38.19 16.72
CA VAL A 26 12.83 -37.36 16.04
C VAL A 26 12.29 -35.96 15.75
N SER A 27 11.07 -35.87 15.20
CA SER A 27 10.39 -34.58 14.95
C SER A 27 10.19 -33.78 16.24
N GLN A 28 9.76 -34.42 17.34
CA GLN A 28 9.61 -33.74 18.63
C GLN A 28 10.94 -33.21 19.20
N PHE A 29 12.03 -33.96 19.03
CA PHE A 29 13.35 -33.49 19.45
C PHE A 29 13.83 -32.30 18.61
N GLN A 30 13.61 -32.36 17.29
CA GLN A 30 13.90 -31.25 16.37
C GLN A 30 13.08 -30.00 16.70
N GLU A 31 11.79 -30.15 16.99
CA GLU A 31 10.93 -29.04 17.40
C GLU A 31 11.46 -28.38 18.69
N GLN A 32 11.86 -29.17 19.68
CA GLN A 32 12.41 -28.64 20.92
C GLN A 32 13.75 -27.91 20.70
N GLU A 33 14.62 -28.47 19.86
CA GLU A 33 15.89 -27.84 19.49
C GLU A 33 15.66 -26.50 18.79
N VAL A 34 14.78 -26.47 17.77
CA VAL A 34 14.47 -25.26 17.01
C VAL A 34 13.77 -24.23 17.89
N LEU A 35 12.83 -24.63 18.75
CA LEU A 35 12.16 -23.72 19.68
C LEU A 35 13.18 -23.03 20.59
N GLN A 36 14.08 -23.81 21.21
CA GLN A 36 15.12 -23.27 22.08
C GLN A 36 16.05 -22.32 21.31
N TYR A 37 16.48 -22.70 20.12
CA TYR A 37 17.31 -21.85 19.26
C TYR A 37 16.63 -20.51 18.98
N LEU A 38 15.35 -20.53 18.59
CA LEU A 38 14.59 -19.31 18.31
C LEU A 38 14.38 -18.44 19.56
N GLU A 39 14.20 -19.03 20.73
CA GLU A 39 14.14 -18.30 22.00
C GLU A 39 15.48 -17.64 22.36
N ASP A 40 16.59 -18.35 22.14
CA ASP A 40 17.94 -17.87 22.46
C ASP A 40 18.37 -16.69 21.57
N ILE A 41 17.95 -16.67 20.31
CA ILE A 41 18.34 -15.62 19.35
C ILE A 41 17.35 -14.44 19.28
N GLU A 42 16.18 -14.54 19.89
CA GLU A 42 15.10 -13.54 19.74
C GLU A 42 15.57 -12.13 20.15
N ALA A 43 16.31 -12.01 21.26
CA ALA A 43 16.86 -10.74 21.72
C ALA A 43 17.86 -10.12 20.73
N GLU A 44 18.68 -10.96 20.09
CA GLU A 44 19.64 -10.52 19.06
C GLU A 44 18.92 -10.09 17.78
N ILE A 45 17.87 -10.82 17.35
CA ILE A 45 17.03 -10.41 16.21
C ILE A 45 16.43 -9.02 16.46
N LEU A 46 15.84 -8.79 17.64
CA LEU A 46 15.25 -7.49 18.00
C LEU A 46 16.30 -6.38 18.06
N ALA A 47 17.49 -6.64 18.63
CA ALA A 47 18.58 -5.68 18.68
C ALA A 47 19.07 -5.28 17.28
N ARG A 48 19.22 -6.26 16.38
CA ARG A 48 19.64 -6.03 14.99
C ARG A 48 18.60 -5.29 14.16
N ARG A 49 17.32 -5.64 14.33
CA ARG A 49 16.22 -4.89 13.70
C ARG A 49 16.15 -3.46 14.20
N ASN A 50 16.34 -3.23 15.50
CA ASN A 50 16.44 -1.89 16.05
C ASN A 50 17.60 -1.10 15.42
N ALA A 51 18.79 -1.69 15.32
CA ALA A 51 19.94 -1.05 14.68
C ALA A 51 19.65 -0.66 13.22
N ALA A 52 18.99 -1.55 12.47
CA ALA A 52 18.55 -1.23 11.11
C ALA A 52 17.51 -0.11 11.07
N SER A 53 16.50 -0.11 11.94
CA SER A 53 15.50 0.95 12.00
C SER A 53 16.13 2.30 12.36
N GLU A 54 17.07 2.35 13.31
CA GLU A 54 17.79 3.59 13.65
C GLU A 54 18.67 4.10 12.50
N ALA A 55 19.41 3.22 11.82
CA ALA A 55 20.24 3.60 10.68
C ALA A 55 19.40 4.10 9.49
N ASN A 56 18.28 3.42 9.20
CA ASN A 56 17.32 3.88 8.19
C ASN A 56 16.71 5.23 8.57
N TRP A 57 16.22 5.36 9.80
CA TRP A 57 15.66 6.61 10.30
C TRP A 57 16.65 7.78 10.21
N ALA A 58 17.92 7.57 10.57
CA ALA A 58 18.95 8.59 10.49
C ALA A 58 19.15 9.10 9.06
N TYR A 59 19.21 8.20 8.08
CA TYR A 59 19.29 8.56 6.66
C TYR A 59 18.02 9.28 6.17
N ASP A 60 16.86 8.71 6.47
CA ASP A 60 15.57 9.19 5.99
C ASP A 60 15.15 10.56 6.59
N SER A 61 15.72 10.91 7.74
CA SER A 61 15.53 12.20 8.44
C SER A 61 16.66 13.20 8.22
N ASN A 62 17.77 12.77 7.62
CA ASN A 62 18.92 13.60 7.29
C ASN A 62 19.76 12.89 6.20
N ILE A 63 19.52 13.24 4.94
CA ILE A 63 20.15 12.58 3.79
C ILE A 63 21.60 13.08 3.66
N THR A 64 22.55 12.21 3.97
CA THR A 64 24.00 12.46 3.78
C THR A 64 24.70 11.17 3.36
N ASP A 65 25.86 11.30 2.71
CA ASP A 65 26.69 10.14 2.32
C ASP A 65 27.10 9.31 3.55
N ASP A 66 27.49 9.97 4.65
CA ASP A 66 27.84 9.29 5.91
C ASP A 66 26.69 8.43 6.46
N ASN A 67 25.44 8.95 6.41
CA ASN A 67 24.27 8.20 6.88
C ASN A 67 23.91 7.05 5.92
N LEU A 68 24.14 7.23 4.61
CA LEU A 68 23.95 6.20 3.60
C LEU A 68 24.93 5.04 3.83
N ASP A 69 26.20 5.34 4.08
CA ASP A 69 27.24 4.36 4.37
C ASP A 69 26.90 3.53 5.62
N VAL A 70 26.53 4.21 6.72
CA VAL A 70 26.12 3.53 7.97
C VAL A 70 24.90 2.63 7.74
N LYS A 71 23.90 3.12 7.02
CA LYS A 71 22.70 2.33 6.67
C LYS A 71 23.05 1.08 5.86
N ASN A 72 23.92 1.20 4.87
CA ASN A 72 24.33 0.10 3.99
C ASN A 72 25.21 -0.93 4.74
N GLU A 73 26.09 -0.47 5.63
CA GLU A 73 26.90 -1.33 6.51
C GLU A 73 25.99 -2.18 7.41
N VAL A 74 25.06 -1.55 8.14
CA VAL A 74 24.11 -2.24 9.02
C VAL A 74 23.22 -3.22 8.24
N ALA A 75 22.76 -2.83 7.05
CA ALA A 75 21.98 -3.72 6.19
C ALA A 75 22.76 -4.97 5.78
N THR A 76 24.05 -4.81 5.44
CA THR A 76 24.94 -5.91 5.05
C THR A 76 25.22 -6.86 6.21
N GLU A 77 25.51 -6.34 7.39
CA GLU A 77 25.73 -7.16 8.60
C GLU A 77 24.48 -7.97 8.97
N ASN A 78 23.31 -7.33 8.92
CA ASN A 78 22.05 -7.99 9.22
C ASN A 78 21.70 -9.06 8.18
N ALA A 79 21.95 -8.80 6.90
CA ALA A 79 21.76 -9.81 5.85
C ALA A 79 22.62 -11.07 6.12
N ALA A 80 23.88 -10.90 6.53
CA ALA A 80 24.75 -12.01 6.88
C ALA A 80 24.23 -12.80 8.10
N PHE A 81 23.72 -12.11 9.13
CA PHE A 81 23.14 -12.74 10.32
C PHE A 81 21.86 -13.54 10.00
N PHE A 82 20.90 -12.94 9.28
CA PHE A 82 19.66 -13.65 8.90
C PHE A 82 19.93 -14.82 7.96
N LYS A 83 20.96 -14.71 7.11
CA LYS A 83 21.43 -15.85 6.30
C LYS A 83 21.87 -17.04 7.15
N GLN A 84 22.62 -16.81 8.23
CA GLN A 84 23.03 -17.89 9.14
C GLN A 84 21.83 -18.55 9.84
N ILE A 85 20.84 -17.75 10.24
CA ILE A 85 19.59 -18.27 10.83
C ILE A 85 18.86 -19.15 9.82
N SER A 86 18.66 -18.66 8.60
CA SER A 86 17.97 -19.42 7.56
C SER A 86 18.73 -20.72 7.22
N GLU A 87 20.05 -20.66 7.03
CA GLU A 87 20.88 -21.83 6.73
C GLU A 87 20.83 -22.88 7.85
N TYR A 88 20.74 -22.47 9.12
CA TYR A 88 20.56 -23.39 10.24
C TYR A 88 19.15 -24.00 10.22
N LEU A 89 18.11 -23.19 10.10
CA LEU A 89 16.72 -23.63 10.12
C LEU A 89 16.35 -24.51 8.91
N ALA A 90 16.95 -24.27 7.74
CA ALA A 90 16.75 -25.05 6.52
C ALA A 90 17.27 -26.50 6.63
N GLN A 91 18.07 -26.83 7.65
CA GLN A 91 18.53 -28.21 7.90
C GLN A 91 17.43 -29.11 8.48
N PHE A 92 16.36 -28.50 9.02
CA PHE A 92 15.25 -29.21 9.63
C PHE A 92 14.13 -29.41 8.62
N ASN A 93 13.47 -30.57 8.69
CA ASN A 93 12.24 -30.82 7.94
C ASN A 93 11.04 -30.17 8.65
N TYR A 94 11.04 -28.84 8.74
CA TYR A 94 10.07 -28.09 9.55
C TYR A 94 8.63 -28.24 9.06
N GLU A 95 8.41 -28.59 7.79
CA GLU A 95 7.08 -28.91 7.25
C GLU A 95 6.44 -30.12 7.96
N SER A 96 7.26 -31.00 8.55
CA SER A 96 6.78 -32.15 9.32
C SER A 96 6.49 -31.85 10.80
N PHE A 97 6.74 -30.62 11.27
CA PHE A 97 6.48 -30.25 12.66
C PHE A 97 4.97 -30.32 12.99
N GLU A 98 4.65 -30.85 14.18
CA GLU A 98 3.29 -30.91 14.75
C GLU A 98 2.86 -29.53 15.30
N ASP A 99 3.80 -28.73 15.82
CA ASP A 99 3.54 -27.35 16.24
C ASP A 99 3.44 -26.41 15.03
N GLU A 100 2.21 -26.07 14.65
CA GLU A 100 1.91 -25.15 13.56
C GLU A 100 2.44 -23.72 13.79
N ASN A 101 2.55 -23.27 15.04
CA ASN A 101 3.15 -21.97 15.35
C ASN A 101 4.65 -22.02 15.06
N LEU A 102 5.35 -23.03 15.58
CA LEU A 102 6.77 -23.21 15.34
C LEU A 102 7.07 -23.36 13.85
N LYS A 103 6.30 -24.19 13.13
CA LYS A 103 6.37 -24.34 11.67
C LYS A 103 6.29 -22.99 10.95
N ARG A 104 5.31 -22.15 11.33
CA ARG A 104 5.15 -20.81 10.75
C ARG A 104 6.32 -19.88 11.08
N ARG A 105 6.85 -19.91 12.31
CA ARG A 105 8.05 -19.12 12.69
C ARG A 105 9.24 -19.50 11.81
N VAL A 106 9.46 -20.80 11.63
CA VAL A 106 10.56 -21.32 10.79
C VAL A 106 10.36 -20.93 9.34
N LYS A 107 9.16 -21.14 8.78
CA LYS A 107 8.84 -20.76 7.38
C LYS A 107 9.17 -19.29 7.09
N LYS A 108 8.81 -18.37 8.00
CA LYS A 108 9.10 -16.93 7.86
C LYS A 108 10.58 -16.56 7.99
N LEU A 109 11.39 -17.36 8.68
CA LEU A 109 12.84 -17.13 8.84
C LEU A 109 13.70 -17.84 7.80
N VAL A 110 13.20 -18.91 7.19
CA VAL A 110 13.89 -19.62 6.11
C VAL A 110 13.86 -18.79 4.82
N GLY A 111 12.77 -18.08 4.52
CA GLY A 111 12.72 -17.17 3.38
C GLY A 111 13.71 -16.01 3.56
N LEU A 112 14.71 -15.91 2.68
CA LEU A 112 15.76 -14.89 2.73
C LEU A 112 15.47 -13.68 1.85
N GLY A 113 14.48 -13.78 0.96
CA GLY A 113 14.25 -12.75 -0.07
C GLY A 113 15.55 -12.49 -0.84
N TYR A 114 15.92 -11.22 -1.01
CA TYR A 114 17.15 -10.86 -1.72
C TYR A 114 18.45 -11.28 -1.01
N SER A 115 18.43 -11.48 0.32
CA SER A 115 19.61 -11.95 1.06
C SER A 115 20.04 -13.38 0.70
N ALA A 116 19.23 -14.09 -0.10
CA ALA A 116 19.63 -15.36 -0.70
C ALA A 116 20.78 -15.20 -1.71
N LEU A 117 20.91 -14.03 -2.35
CA LEU A 117 21.95 -13.75 -3.33
C LEU A 117 23.37 -13.85 -2.72
N PRO A 118 24.38 -14.23 -3.52
CA PRO A 118 25.78 -14.06 -3.14
C PRO A 118 26.10 -12.60 -2.81
N GLY A 119 26.98 -12.34 -1.84
CA GLY A 119 27.25 -10.98 -1.32
C GLY A 119 27.49 -9.92 -2.39
N GLN A 120 28.33 -10.20 -3.40
CA GLN A 120 28.57 -9.27 -4.51
C GLN A 120 27.30 -8.95 -5.32
N LYS A 121 26.47 -9.95 -5.60
CA LYS A 121 25.21 -9.78 -6.34
C LYS A 121 24.18 -9.03 -5.51
N PHE A 122 24.11 -9.31 -4.21
CA PHE A 122 23.27 -8.57 -3.28
C PHE A 122 23.63 -7.09 -3.26
N THR A 123 24.92 -6.75 -3.15
CA THR A 123 25.40 -5.36 -3.23
C THR A 123 25.04 -4.72 -4.58
N THR A 124 25.29 -5.40 -5.70
CA THR A 124 24.92 -4.87 -7.04
C THR A 124 23.42 -4.62 -7.17
N MET A 125 22.57 -5.47 -6.60
CA MET A 125 21.12 -5.26 -6.57
C MET A 125 20.75 -4.03 -5.74
N LEU A 126 21.34 -3.87 -4.55
CA LEU A 126 21.11 -2.71 -3.70
C LEU A 126 21.57 -1.42 -4.37
N ASP A 127 22.72 -1.43 -5.03
CA ASP A 127 23.25 -0.27 -5.76
C ASP A 127 22.28 0.13 -6.89
N ALA A 128 21.79 -0.82 -7.68
CA ALA A 128 20.81 -0.56 -8.74
C ALA A 128 19.52 0.08 -8.18
N ILE A 129 18.95 -0.47 -7.11
CA ILE A 129 17.76 0.10 -6.46
C ILE A 129 18.05 1.50 -5.90
N ASN A 130 19.20 1.70 -5.25
CA ASN A 130 19.59 2.99 -4.69
C ASN A 130 19.80 4.04 -5.80
N ASN A 131 20.43 3.69 -6.92
CA ASN A 131 20.58 4.56 -8.07
C ASN A 131 19.23 5.03 -8.61
N MET A 132 18.26 4.12 -8.77
CA MET A 132 16.90 4.47 -9.20
C MET A 132 16.21 5.42 -8.21
N LYS A 133 16.32 5.16 -6.91
CA LYS A 133 15.76 6.01 -5.84
C LYS A 133 16.40 7.39 -5.80
N GLU A 134 17.73 7.45 -5.91
CA GLU A 134 18.48 8.70 -5.93
C GLU A 134 18.17 9.52 -7.16
N ASN A 135 18.06 8.89 -8.34
CA ASN A 135 17.60 9.55 -9.56
C ASN A 135 16.24 10.20 -9.29
N TYR A 136 15.25 9.42 -8.85
CA TYR A 136 13.91 9.91 -8.54
C TYR A 136 13.91 11.11 -7.58
N ALA A 137 14.69 11.03 -6.50
CA ALA A 137 14.72 12.05 -5.45
C ALA A 137 15.43 13.35 -5.86
N LYS A 138 16.41 13.28 -6.77
CA LYS A 138 17.28 14.42 -7.13
C LYS A 138 16.77 15.19 -8.35
N ILE A 139 15.72 14.73 -9.03
CA ILE A 139 15.20 15.39 -10.23
C ILE A 139 14.75 16.80 -9.93
N LYS A 140 15.19 17.71 -10.79
CA LYS A 140 14.73 19.09 -10.89
C LYS A 140 14.41 19.40 -12.33
N VAL A 141 13.28 20.06 -12.57
CA VAL A 141 12.85 20.46 -13.91
C VAL A 141 12.84 21.98 -14.04
N CYS A 142 12.91 22.47 -15.28
CA CYS A 142 12.83 23.90 -15.55
C CYS A 142 11.39 24.40 -15.54
N ASP A 143 11.17 25.62 -15.09
CA ASP A 143 9.86 26.25 -15.04
C ASP A 143 9.28 26.45 -16.45
N TYR A 144 7.96 26.29 -16.59
CA TYR A 144 7.24 26.44 -17.85
C TYR A 144 7.36 27.85 -18.45
N HIS A 145 7.28 28.87 -17.58
CA HIS A 145 7.27 30.28 -17.95
C HIS A 145 8.68 30.90 -17.93
N ASP A 146 9.60 30.37 -17.14
CA ASP A 146 11.00 30.80 -17.10
C ASP A 146 11.99 29.63 -17.20
N ARG A 147 12.44 29.34 -18.43
CA ARG A 147 13.39 28.24 -18.71
C ARG A 147 14.76 28.38 -18.04
N SER A 148 15.08 29.53 -17.44
CA SER A 148 16.32 29.72 -16.70
C SER A 148 16.23 29.23 -15.24
N LYS A 149 15.01 29.06 -14.72
CA LYS A 149 14.73 28.56 -13.38
C LYS A 149 14.56 27.04 -13.43
N CYS A 150 15.60 26.30 -13.05
CA CYS A 150 15.63 24.83 -13.11
C CYS A 150 15.83 24.20 -11.73
N ASP A 151 14.99 24.61 -10.78
CA ASP A 151 15.05 24.22 -9.38
C ASP A 151 13.75 23.59 -8.85
N LEU A 152 12.76 23.34 -9.72
CA LEU A 152 11.47 22.76 -9.32
C LEU A 152 11.61 21.25 -9.10
N ALA A 153 11.40 20.79 -7.86
CA ALA A 153 11.38 19.38 -7.53
C ALA A 153 9.95 18.82 -7.59
N LEU A 154 9.81 17.48 -7.53
CA LEU A 154 8.49 16.87 -7.43
C LEU A 154 7.69 17.42 -6.24
N GLU A 155 8.32 17.41 -5.06
CA GLU A 155 7.71 17.83 -3.81
C GLU A 155 8.39 19.10 -3.26
N PRO A 156 7.64 20.20 -3.02
CA PRO A 156 6.21 20.36 -3.30
C PRO A 156 5.89 20.88 -4.72
N GLU A 157 6.86 21.39 -5.48
CA GLU A 157 6.56 22.30 -6.60
C GLU A 157 5.71 21.65 -7.70
N LEU A 158 6.15 20.52 -8.26
CA LEU A 158 5.38 19.86 -9.33
C LEU A 158 4.07 19.26 -8.81
N THR A 159 4.05 18.70 -7.59
CA THR A 159 2.81 18.19 -6.98
C THR A 159 1.77 19.31 -6.83
N GLU A 160 2.18 20.50 -6.37
CA GLU A 160 1.30 21.67 -6.26
C GLU A 160 0.84 22.17 -7.65
N ILE A 161 1.72 22.21 -8.65
CA ILE A 161 1.36 22.60 -10.01
C ILE A 161 0.37 21.62 -10.63
N MET A 162 0.66 20.31 -10.56
CA MET A 162 -0.22 19.28 -11.11
C MET A 162 -1.59 19.27 -10.43
N ALA A 163 -1.66 19.60 -9.13
CA ALA A 163 -2.92 19.67 -8.39
C ALA A 163 -3.76 20.91 -8.75
N ASN A 164 -3.12 22.07 -8.97
CA ASN A 164 -3.81 23.37 -9.03
C ASN A 164 -3.85 24.01 -10.41
N SER A 165 -2.87 23.76 -11.28
CA SER A 165 -2.90 24.33 -12.63
C SER A 165 -4.07 23.74 -13.43
N ARG A 166 -4.61 24.58 -14.32
CA ARG A 166 -5.66 24.23 -15.28
C ARG A 166 -5.26 24.64 -16.71
N ASP A 167 -3.97 24.87 -16.94
CA ASP A 167 -3.40 25.07 -18.27
C ASP A 167 -2.90 23.72 -18.79
N SER A 168 -3.54 23.20 -19.83
CA SER A 168 -3.22 21.87 -20.38
C SER A 168 -1.79 21.80 -20.93
N GLU A 169 -1.26 22.87 -21.53
CA GLU A 169 0.10 22.84 -22.10
C GLU A 169 1.17 22.98 -21.02
N GLU A 170 0.89 23.71 -19.94
CA GLU A 170 1.75 23.73 -18.75
C GLU A 170 1.82 22.35 -18.10
N LEU A 171 0.67 21.73 -17.83
CA LEU A 171 0.57 20.39 -17.23
C LEU A 171 1.28 19.33 -18.09
N LYS A 172 1.10 19.40 -19.41
CA LYS A 172 1.75 18.49 -20.37
C LYS A 172 3.26 18.66 -20.37
N TYR A 173 3.74 19.89 -20.31
CA TYR A 173 5.17 20.17 -20.21
C TYR A 173 5.78 19.52 -18.97
N TYR A 174 5.23 19.78 -17.79
CA TYR A 174 5.79 19.24 -16.55
C TYR A 174 5.69 17.73 -16.47
N TRP A 175 4.58 17.15 -16.96
CA TRP A 175 4.46 15.71 -17.09
C TRP A 175 5.60 15.14 -17.94
N GLN A 176 5.84 15.70 -19.12
CA GLN A 176 6.88 15.19 -20.02
C GLN A 176 8.27 15.31 -19.39
N GLN A 177 8.62 16.48 -18.83
CA GLN A 177 9.92 16.66 -18.17
C GLN A 177 10.14 15.68 -17.01
N TRP A 178 9.10 15.44 -16.21
CA TRP A 178 9.18 14.52 -15.10
C TRP A 178 9.45 13.09 -15.58
N TYR A 179 8.65 12.61 -16.54
CA TYR A 179 8.77 11.24 -17.05
C TYR A 179 10.09 11.01 -17.80
N ASP A 180 10.56 11.99 -18.58
CA ASP A 180 11.85 11.93 -19.29
C ASP A 180 13.03 11.85 -18.32
N ALA A 181 12.96 12.52 -17.16
CA ALA A 181 14.03 12.53 -16.17
C ALA A 181 13.97 11.35 -15.18
N ALA A 182 12.76 10.93 -14.78
CA ALA A 182 12.55 9.88 -13.79
C ALA A 182 12.57 8.47 -14.39
N GLY A 183 12.16 8.35 -15.65
CA GLY A 183 11.96 7.08 -16.34
C GLY A 183 13.21 6.58 -17.05
N ALA A 184 13.37 6.95 -18.32
CA ALA A 184 14.39 6.44 -19.24
C ALA A 184 15.82 6.34 -18.68
N PRO A 185 16.36 7.31 -17.92
CA PRO A 185 17.70 7.23 -17.36
C PRO A 185 17.96 6.03 -16.44
N THR A 186 16.90 5.42 -15.89
CA THR A 186 17.00 4.30 -14.93
C THR A 186 16.85 2.92 -15.57
N ARG A 187 16.72 2.83 -16.89
CA ARG A 187 16.43 1.58 -17.61
C ARG A 187 17.46 0.48 -17.35
N GLU A 188 18.75 0.82 -17.30
CA GLU A 188 19.83 -0.16 -17.06
C GLU A 188 19.85 -0.69 -15.61
N ASP A 189 19.68 0.20 -14.63
CA ASP A 189 19.57 -0.18 -13.21
C ASP A 189 18.32 -1.04 -13.00
N PHE A 190 17.20 -0.68 -13.62
CA PHE A 190 15.97 -1.46 -13.54
C PHE A 190 16.15 -2.87 -14.12
N GLN A 191 16.81 -3.01 -15.28
CA GLN A 191 17.10 -4.34 -15.84
C GLN A 191 17.99 -5.16 -14.90
N THR A 192 19.04 -4.55 -14.34
CA THR A 192 19.93 -5.20 -13.37
C THR A 192 19.15 -5.68 -12.14
N TYR A 193 18.22 -4.86 -11.65
CA TYR A 193 17.32 -5.20 -10.56
C TYR A 193 16.41 -6.38 -10.92
N VAL A 194 15.77 -6.38 -12.10
CA VAL A 194 14.88 -7.46 -12.56
C VAL A 194 15.62 -8.79 -12.65
N ASP A 195 16.82 -8.80 -13.22
CA ASP A 195 17.64 -10.01 -13.37
C ASP A 195 18.01 -10.62 -12.00
N LEU A 196 18.43 -9.78 -11.07
CA LEU A 196 18.84 -10.20 -9.72
C LEU A 196 17.64 -10.56 -8.83
N ASN A 197 16.50 -9.89 -9.02
CA ASN A 197 15.23 -10.25 -8.39
C ASN A 197 14.79 -11.66 -8.81
N GLY A 198 14.85 -11.98 -10.11
CA GLY A 198 14.56 -13.31 -10.64
C GLY A 198 15.50 -14.39 -10.08
N GLU A 199 16.81 -14.13 -10.01
CA GLU A 199 17.76 -15.06 -9.38
C GLU A 199 17.47 -15.26 -7.89
N ALA A 200 17.17 -14.20 -7.16
CA ALA A 200 16.80 -14.29 -5.75
C ALA A 200 15.52 -15.13 -5.56
N ALA A 201 14.51 -14.96 -6.41
CA ALA A 201 13.28 -15.75 -6.35
C ALA A 201 13.56 -17.24 -6.53
N LEU A 202 14.37 -17.63 -7.52
CA LEU A 202 14.76 -19.02 -7.76
C LEU A 202 15.53 -19.61 -6.57
N LEU A 203 16.42 -18.84 -5.95
CA LEU A 203 17.16 -19.27 -4.74
C LEU A 203 16.23 -19.48 -3.52
N ASN A 204 15.08 -18.83 -3.50
CA ASN A 204 14.03 -19.03 -2.49
C ASN A 204 12.97 -20.06 -2.91
N ASN A 205 13.16 -20.78 -4.01
CA ASN A 205 12.24 -21.77 -4.59
C ASN A 205 10.90 -21.18 -5.08
N TYR A 206 10.91 -19.92 -5.54
CA TYR A 206 9.80 -19.33 -6.29
C TYR A 206 10.08 -19.37 -7.80
N GLU A 207 9.01 -19.39 -8.60
CA GLU A 207 9.13 -19.38 -10.07
C GLU A 207 9.65 -18.03 -10.59
N SER A 208 9.20 -16.92 -10.00
CA SER A 208 9.68 -15.58 -10.29
C SER A 208 9.53 -14.63 -9.08
N GLY A 209 9.97 -13.38 -9.26
CA GLY A 209 9.69 -12.30 -8.32
C GLY A 209 8.21 -12.09 -8.02
N ALA A 210 7.33 -12.38 -8.99
CA ALA A 210 5.88 -12.26 -8.82
C ALA A 210 5.37 -13.25 -7.76
N GLU A 211 5.74 -14.53 -7.86
CA GLU A 211 5.34 -15.55 -6.88
C GLU A 211 5.95 -15.30 -5.51
N SER A 212 7.17 -14.74 -5.46
CA SER A 212 7.80 -14.29 -4.22
C SER A 212 6.94 -13.23 -3.52
N TRP A 213 6.50 -12.20 -4.24
CA TRP A 213 5.61 -11.16 -3.68
C TRP A 213 4.21 -11.70 -3.31
N LEU A 214 3.59 -12.48 -4.20
CA LEU A 214 2.26 -13.07 -3.98
C LEU A 214 2.24 -14.01 -2.77
N SER A 215 3.39 -14.61 -2.41
CA SER A 215 3.49 -15.48 -1.24
C SER A 215 3.17 -14.78 0.09
N ALA A 216 3.30 -13.45 0.16
CA ALA A 216 2.91 -12.65 1.33
C ALA A 216 1.40 -12.68 1.60
N TYR A 217 0.60 -13.07 0.61
CA TYR A 217 -0.85 -13.21 0.71
C TYR A 217 -1.30 -14.65 0.98
N GLU A 218 -0.39 -15.61 1.09
CA GLU A 218 -0.64 -16.94 1.67
C GLU A 218 -1.88 -17.68 1.07
N ASP A 219 -2.19 -17.42 -0.20
CA ASP A 219 -3.32 -17.97 -0.95
C ASP A 219 -2.94 -18.14 -2.43
N ASP A 220 -2.88 -19.38 -2.91
CA ASP A 220 -2.46 -19.71 -4.29
C ASP A 220 -3.43 -19.17 -5.36
N THR A 221 -4.63 -18.73 -4.95
CA THR A 221 -5.65 -18.16 -5.84
C THR A 221 -5.72 -16.63 -5.75
N PHE A 222 -4.82 -15.99 -5.01
CA PHE A 222 -4.93 -14.56 -4.69
C PHE A 222 -4.95 -13.66 -5.93
N GLU A 223 -4.10 -13.93 -6.91
CA GLU A 223 -4.10 -13.17 -8.18
C GLU A 223 -5.46 -13.26 -8.90
N GLN A 224 -6.11 -14.42 -8.89
CA GLN A 224 -7.43 -14.59 -9.50
C GLN A 224 -8.52 -13.84 -8.73
N GLN A 225 -8.39 -13.73 -7.41
CA GLN A 225 -9.31 -12.93 -6.58
C GLN A 225 -9.15 -11.43 -6.88
N VAL A 226 -7.91 -10.96 -7.06
CA VAL A 226 -7.62 -9.58 -7.47
C VAL A 226 -8.21 -9.29 -8.86
N ASP A 227 -7.98 -10.18 -9.82
CA ASP A 227 -8.54 -10.10 -11.18
C ASP A 227 -10.09 -10.11 -11.16
N ALA A 228 -10.71 -10.91 -10.28
CA ALA A 228 -12.17 -10.93 -10.14
C ALA A 228 -12.71 -9.61 -9.57
N VAL A 229 -12.05 -9.03 -8.56
CA VAL A 229 -12.46 -7.77 -7.94
C VAL A 229 -12.35 -6.60 -8.91
N ILE A 230 -11.29 -6.53 -9.72
CA ILE A 230 -11.17 -5.43 -10.70
C ILE A 230 -12.28 -5.51 -11.76
N GLU A 231 -12.67 -6.70 -12.19
CA GLU A 231 -13.78 -6.88 -13.15
C GLU A 231 -15.15 -6.61 -12.50
N GLU A 232 -15.33 -6.93 -11.22
CA GLU A 232 -16.53 -6.58 -10.47
C GLU A 232 -16.73 -5.06 -10.36
N LEU A 233 -15.64 -4.31 -10.16
CA LEU A 233 -15.65 -2.85 -10.03
C LEU A 233 -15.68 -2.11 -11.37
N ARG A 234 -15.30 -2.77 -12.47
CA ARG A 234 -15.19 -2.16 -13.81
C ARG A 234 -16.44 -1.39 -14.24
N PRO A 235 -17.68 -1.92 -14.10
CA PRO A 235 -18.87 -1.17 -14.52
C PRO A 235 -19.05 0.14 -13.77
N PHE A 236 -18.65 0.23 -12.50
CA PHE A 236 -18.71 1.47 -11.74
C PHE A 236 -17.57 2.41 -12.13
N TYR A 237 -16.34 1.91 -12.23
CA TYR A 237 -15.21 2.71 -12.68
C TYR A 237 -15.47 3.36 -14.05
N GLU A 238 -16.04 2.63 -15.02
CA GLU A 238 -16.35 3.16 -16.35
C GLU A 238 -17.39 4.30 -16.31
N GLN A 239 -18.33 4.28 -15.35
CA GLN A 239 -19.29 5.38 -15.16
C GLN A 239 -18.60 6.64 -14.62
N ILE A 240 -17.69 6.50 -13.65
CA ILE A 240 -16.88 7.64 -13.17
C ILE A 240 -16.01 8.17 -14.30
N HIS A 241 -15.32 7.29 -15.02
CA HIS A 241 -14.43 7.64 -16.12
C HIS A 241 -15.18 8.42 -17.21
N GLY A 242 -16.31 7.90 -17.68
CA GLY A 242 -17.13 8.56 -18.71
C GLY A 242 -17.60 9.94 -18.29
N TYR A 243 -18.05 10.08 -17.04
CA TYR A 243 -18.48 11.36 -16.47
C TYR A 243 -17.32 12.36 -16.35
N VAL A 244 -16.18 11.93 -15.79
CA VAL A 244 -14.97 12.76 -15.65
C VAL A 244 -14.48 13.22 -17.03
N ARG A 245 -14.39 12.31 -18.01
CA ARG A 245 -14.00 12.65 -19.38
C ARG A 245 -14.94 13.68 -19.99
N TYR A 246 -16.25 13.50 -19.82
CA TYR A 246 -17.24 14.47 -20.29
C TYR A 246 -16.99 15.85 -19.68
N LYS A 247 -16.81 15.95 -18.36
CA LYS A 247 -16.56 17.23 -17.67
C LYS A 247 -15.24 17.88 -18.07
N LEU A 248 -14.17 17.10 -18.20
CA LEU A 248 -12.89 17.60 -18.70
C LEU A 248 -13.01 18.11 -20.13
N ARG A 249 -13.80 17.45 -20.98
CA ARG A 249 -14.07 17.90 -22.35
C ARG A 249 -14.90 19.19 -22.39
N GLU A 250 -15.88 19.36 -21.50
CA GLU A 250 -16.60 20.64 -21.36
C GLU A 250 -15.65 21.78 -20.96
N TYR A 251 -14.66 21.49 -20.10
CA TYR A 251 -13.73 22.48 -19.57
C TYR A 251 -12.58 22.83 -20.55
N TYR A 252 -11.88 21.82 -21.06
CA TYR A 252 -10.67 21.97 -21.90
C TYR A 252 -10.97 22.00 -23.41
N GLY A 253 -12.15 21.57 -23.83
CA GLY A 253 -12.54 21.50 -25.24
C GLY A 253 -12.19 20.18 -25.94
N GLU A 254 -12.79 20.01 -27.12
CA GLU A 254 -12.78 18.75 -27.89
C GLU A 254 -11.42 18.43 -28.50
N ASP A 255 -10.59 19.45 -28.76
CA ASP A 255 -9.25 19.29 -29.31
C ASP A 255 -8.26 18.72 -28.28
N VAL A 256 -8.56 18.86 -26.98
CA VAL A 256 -7.73 18.39 -25.88
C VAL A 256 -8.23 17.05 -25.35
N VAL A 257 -9.55 16.88 -25.20
CA VAL A 257 -10.15 15.67 -24.62
C VAL A 257 -11.11 15.04 -25.63
N SER A 258 -10.74 13.85 -26.10
CA SER A 258 -11.60 13.03 -26.97
C SER A 258 -12.90 12.65 -26.26
N GLU A 259 -14.00 12.57 -27.01
CA GLU A 259 -15.28 12.08 -26.48
C GLU A 259 -15.23 10.59 -26.12
N ARG A 260 -14.43 9.81 -26.88
CA ARG A 260 -14.44 8.34 -26.86
C ARG A 260 -13.10 7.72 -26.51
N GLY A 261 -12.02 8.48 -26.58
CA GLY A 261 -10.67 8.01 -26.26
C GLY A 261 -10.41 7.93 -24.74
N PRO A 262 -9.22 7.41 -24.37
CA PRO A 262 -8.68 7.53 -23.03
C PRO A 262 -8.53 9.01 -22.59
N ILE A 263 -8.52 9.27 -21.28
CA ILE A 263 -8.30 10.62 -20.75
C ILE A 263 -6.80 10.94 -20.79
N PRO A 264 -6.37 12.10 -21.35
CA PRO A 264 -5.00 12.56 -21.25
C PRO A 264 -4.61 12.76 -19.79
N MET A 265 -3.70 11.92 -19.29
CA MET A 265 -3.54 11.72 -17.85
C MET A 265 -3.04 12.94 -17.07
N HIS A 266 -2.33 13.85 -17.74
CA HIS A 266 -1.84 15.11 -17.17
C HIS A 266 -2.96 16.05 -16.66
N LEU A 267 -4.21 15.84 -17.10
CA LEU A 267 -5.36 16.66 -16.70
C LEU A 267 -6.06 16.18 -15.42
N LEU A 268 -5.59 15.08 -14.83
CA LEU A 268 -6.27 14.41 -13.71
C LEU A 268 -5.78 14.86 -12.33
N GLY A 269 -5.11 16.01 -12.25
CA GLY A 269 -4.74 16.63 -10.98
C GLY A 269 -3.59 15.94 -10.23
N ASN A 270 -2.92 14.99 -10.87
CA ASN A 270 -1.88 14.15 -10.26
C ASN A 270 -0.86 13.70 -11.31
N MET A 271 0.43 13.69 -10.95
CA MET A 271 1.53 13.32 -11.86
C MET A 271 1.34 11.94 -12.51
N TRP A 272 0.73 10.98 -11.80
CA TRP A 272 0.52 9.61 -12.27
C TRP A 272 -0.93 9.30 -12.64
N ALA A 273 -1.85 10.25 -12.48
CA ALA A 273 -3.29 10.03 -12.52
C ALA A 273 -3.76 8.90 -11.59
N GLN A 274 -3.08 8.68 -10.46
CA GLN A 274 -3.44 7.62 -9.50
C GLN A 274 -4.66 7.98 -8.65
N GLY A 275 -4.92 9.28 -8.46
CA GLY A 275 -6.08 9.80 -7.74
C GLY A 275 -6.49 11.12 -8.37
N TRP A 276 -7.80 11.34 -8.49
CA TRP A 276 -8.36 12.45 -9.28
C TRP A 276 -9.05 13.50 -8.39
N GLY A 277 -8.91 13.40 -7.07
CA GLY A 277 -9.57 14.30 -6.12
C GLY A 277 -9.23 15.79 -6.33
N ASN A 278 -8.07 16.09 -6.91
CA ASN A 278 -7.57 17.46 -7.16
C ASN A 278 -8.30 18.19 -8.31
N ILE A 279 -9.11 17.50 -9.11
CA ILE A 279 -9.95 18.10 -10.17
C ILE A 279 -11.44 18.10 -9.80
N ALA A 280 -11.78 17.85 -8.54
CA ALA A 280 -13.16 17.86 -8.09
C ALA A 280 -13.82 19.23 -8.28
N ASP A 281 -13.07 20.33 -8.18
CA ASP A 281 -13.55 21.69 -8.42
C ASP A 281 -14.15 21.91 -9.82
N ILE A 282 -13.55 21.31 -10.85
CA ILE A 282 -14.00 21.45 -12.25
C ILE A 282 -14.87 20.29 -12.75
N THR A 283 -15.03 19.22 -11.96
CA THR A 283 -15.80 18.04 -12.37
C THR A 283 -16.96 17.68 -11.45
N SER A 284 -17.11 18.34 -10.29
CA SER A 284 -18.19 18.02 -9.34
C SER A 284 -19.59 18.11 -9.97
N PRO A 285 -20.49 17.15 -9.66
CA PRO A 285 -21.89 17.15 -10.06
C PRO A 285 -22.61 18.49 -9.90
N PHE A 286 -22.43 19.12 -8.74
CA PHE A 286 -23.12 20.35 -8.36
C PHE A 286 -22.11 21.44 -8.01
N GLY A 287 -21.62 22.16 -9.02
CA GLY A 287 -20.54 23.15 -8.86
C GLY A 287 -20.91 24.42 -8.06
N ASP A 288 -22.21 24.66 -7.80
CA ASP A 288 -22.70 25.75 -6.95
C ASP A 288 -22.77 25.37 -5.46
N ARG A 289 -22.53 24.09 -5.13
CA ARG A 289 -22.48 23.60 -3.75
C ARG A 289 -21.05 23.55 -3.25
N GLN A 290 -20.87 23.96 -1.99
CA GLN A 290 -19.56 23.95 -1.35
C GLN A 290 -19.07 22.50 -1.17
N LEU A 291 -17.86 22.21 -1.64
CA LEU A 291 -17.15 20.98 -1.28
C LEU A 291 -16.78 21.04 0.20
N LEU A 292 -16.98 19.93 0.91
CA LEU A 292 -16.52 19.80 2.28
C LEU A 292 -15.00 19.96 2.32
N ASP A 293 -14.55 21.04 2.95
CA ASP A 293 -13.16 21.33 3.26
C ASP A 293 -13.09 22.15 4.54
N VAL A 294 -12.47 21.59 5.57
CA VAL A 294 -12.33 22.23 6.88
C VAL A 294 -11.00 22.94 7.07
N THR A 295 -10.17 23.05 6.03
CA THR A 295 -8.83 23.65 6.10
C THR A 295 -8.86 25.07 6.64
N GLU A 296 -9.74 25.93 6.11
CA GLU A 296 -9.86 27.31 6.59
C GLU A 296 -10.32 27.38 8.05
N GLU A 297 -11.20 26.45 8.47
CA GLU A 297 -11.67 26.38 9.84
C GLU A 297 -10.56 25.93 10.80
N MET A 298 -9.78 24.92 10.41
CA MET A 298 -8.60 24.47 11.17
C MET A 298 -7.62 25.63 11.39
N VAL A 299 -7.30 26.37 10.31
CA VAL A 299 -6.44 27.56 10.40
C VAL A 299 -7.06 28.63 11.29
N ARG A 300 -8.36 28.90 11.16
CA ARG A 300 -9.08 29.88 12.00
C ARG A 300 -9.05 29.50 13.48
N GLN A 301 -9.13 28.22 13.81
CA GLN A 301 -9.05 27.70 15.18
C GLN A 301 -7.60 27.63 15.70
N GLY A 302 -6.60 27.91 14.87
CA GLY A 302 -5.20 27.91 15.25
C GLY A 302 -4.59 26.52 15.36
N TYR A 303 -5.09 25.55 14.57
CA TYR A 303 -4.52 24.21 14.49
C TYR A 303 -3.04 24.28 14.12
N ASN A 304 -2.25 23.37 14.69
CA ASN A 304 -0.88 23.09 14.28
C ASN A 304 -0.67 21.58 14.14
N PRO A 305 0.44 21.13 13.53
CA PRO A 305 0.73 19.71 13.35
C PRO A 305 0.62 18.88 14.62
N ILE A 306 1.20 19.31 15.75
CA ILE A 306 1.11 18.59 17.02
C ILE A 306 -0.34 18.36 17.43
N GLN A 307 -1.18 19.39 17.36
CA GLN A 307 -2.61 19.27 17.69
C GLN A 307 -3.34 18.29 16.77
N MET A 308 -2.98 18.20 15.50
CA MET A 308 -3.56 17.21 14.58
C MET A 308 -3.23 15.78 15.03
N PHE A 309 -1.99 15.52 15.49
CA PHE A 309 -1.61 14.23 16.06
C PHE A 309 -2.27 13.97 17.42
N GLU A 310 -2.44 14.98 18.27
CA GLU A 310 -3.15 14.85 19.55
C GLU A 310 -4.61 14.46 19.33
N MET A 311 -5.26 15.06 18.32
CA MET A 311 -6.62 14.69 17.91
C MET A 311 -6.70 13.24 17.45
N GLY A 312 -5.73 12.77 16.65
CA GLY A 312 -5.64 11.37 16.25
C GLY A 312 -5.42 10.43 17.45
N ASP A 313 -4.52 10.76 18.38
CA ASP A 313 -4.31 9.99 19.63
C ASP A 313 -5.60 9.91 20.47
N LEU A 314 -6.36 11.01 20.56
CA LEU A 314 -7.66 11.04 21.25
C LEU A 314 -8.70 10.18 20.54
N PHE A 315 -8.71 10.16 19.21
CA PHE A 315 -9.57 9.27 18.43
C PHE A 315 -9.32 7.80 18.80
N PHE A 316 -8.06 7.35 18.77
CA PHE A 316 -7.71 5.98 19.15
C PHE A 316 -8.01 5.65 20.61
N GLN A 317 -7.75 6.57 21.54
CA GLN A 317 -8.10 6.38 22.95
C GLN A 317 -9.62 6.24 23.15
N SER A 318 -10.44 6.97 22.37
CA SER A 318 -11.90 6.86 22.43
C SER A 318 -12.40 5.45 22.02
N LEU A 319 -11.61 4.75 21.19
CA LEU A 319 -11.84 3.37 20.77
C LEU A 319 -11.26 2.35 21.77
N ASN A 320 -10.84 2.77 22.97
CA ASN A 320 -10.17 1.90 23.94
C ASN A 320 -8.86 1.27 23.40
N MET A 321 -8.18 1.95 22.47
CA MET A 321 -6.86 1.55 21.98
C MET A 321 -5.73 2.18 22.80
N THR A 322 -4.49 1.83 22.46
CA THR A 322 -3.29 2.21 23.21
C THR A 322 -3.00 3.69 22.99
N LYS A 323 -2.80 4.45 24.06
CA LYS A 323 -2.34 5.84 23.95
C LYS A 323 -0.94 5.89 23.33
N LEU A 324 -0.66 6.91 22.50
CA LEU A 324 0.68 7.12 21.98
C LEU A 324 1.73 7.27 23.10
N PRO A 325 2.86 6.55 23.03
CA PRO A 325 3.87 6.58 24.07
C PRO A 325 4.67 7.89 24.05
N GLN A 326 5.33 8.22 25.15
CA GLN A 326 6.10 9.46 25.27
C GLN A 326 7.25 9.56 24.24
N THR A 327 7.88 8.42 23.94
CA THR A 327 8.90 8.25 22.90
C THR A 327 8.43 8.69 21.51
N PHE A 328 7.15 8.49 21.17
CA PHE A 328 6.57 8.95 19.92
C PHE A 328 6.68 10.48 19.81
N TRP A 329 6.23 11.20 20.84
CA TRP A 329 6.24 12.66 20.85
C TRP A 329 7.65 13.25 20.88
N GLU A 330 8.58 12.59 21.56
CA GLU A 330 9.96 13.07 21.71
C GLU A 330 10.82 12.87 20.47
N LYS A 331 10.55 11.82 19.68
CA LYS A 331 11.45 11.39 18.60
C LYS A 331 10.85 11.49 17.20
N SER A 332 9.54 11.69 17.06
CA SER A 332 8.91 11.84 15.74
C SER A 332 9.26 13.18 15.09
N ILE A 333 9.23 13.22 13.76
CA ILE A 333 9.34 14.45 12.96
C ILE A 333 7.94 14.73 12.44
N LEU A 334 7.21 15.58 13.15
CA LEU A 334 5.81 15.90 12.85
C LEU A 334 5.67 17.19 12.00
N GLU A 335 6.78 17.91 11.83
CA GLU A 335 6.90 19.13 11.04
C GLU A 335 8.21 19.08 10.23
N LYS A 336 8.26 19.78 9.09
CA LYS A 336 9.50 19.89 8.31
C LYS A 336 10.54 20.70 9.11
N PRO A 337 11.75 20.16 9.36
CA PRO A 337 12.83 20.93 9.98
C PRO A 337 13.21 22.18 9.16
N ASP A 338 13.55 23.27 9.85
CA ASP A 338 13.91 24.57 9.25
C ASP A 338 15.43 24.81 9.18
N ASP A 339 16.23 23.81 9.53
CA ASP A 339 17.70 23.89 9.58
C ASP A 339 18.41 23.58 8.25
N GLY A 340 17.63 23.40 7.17
CA GLY A 340 18.14 23.23 5.82
C GLY A 340 18.66 21.83 5.49
N ARG A 341 18.45 20.83 6.36
CA ARG A 341 18.76 19.43 6.05
C ARG A 341 17.85 18.89 4.94
N ASP A 342 18.40 18.02 4.11
CA ASP A 342 17.60 17.23 3.17
C ASP A 342 16.98 16.03 3.91
N LEU A 343 15.70 15.78 3.69
CA LEU A 343 14.98 14.64 4.26
C LEU A 343 13.90 14.16 3.30
N ILE A 344 13.47 12.90 3.45
CA ILE A 344 12.34 12.38 2.70
C ILE A 344 11.05 12.82 3.42
N CYS A 345 10.33 13.79 2.85
CA CYS A 345 9.10 14.36 3.42
C CYS A 345 7.85 13.50 3.26
N HIS A 346 7.88 12.47 2.42
CA HIS A 346 6.77 11.51 2.31
C HIS A 346 6.47 10.93 3.69
N ALA A 347 5.19 10.94 4.08
CA ALA A 347 4.73 10.44 5.37
C ALA A 347 5.11 8.96 5.56
N SER A 348 5.57 8.60 6.75
CA SER A 348 5.90 7.21 7.10
C SER A 348 5.84 6.98 8.59
N ALA A 349 5.37 5.79 8.98
CA ALA A 349 5.40 5.28 10.35
C ALA A 349 6.48 4.21 10.53
N TRP A 350 7.09 4.16 11.72
CA TRP A 350 8.26 3.34 12.00
C TRP A 350 8.14 2.57 13.32
N ASP A 351 8.45 1.26 13.28
CA ASP A 351 8.66 0.40 14.44
C ASP A 351 10.17 0.18 14.67
N PHE A 352 10.66 0.53 15.86
CA PHE A 352 12.08 0.38 16.22
C PHE A 352 12.38 -0.95 16.91
N SER A 353 11.45 -1.92 16.92
CA SER A 353 11.62 -3.24 17.53
C SER A 353 11.98 -3.18 19.03
N LYS A 354 11.65 -2.07 19.69
CA LYS A 354 11.78 -1.85 21.13
C LYS A 354 10.40 -1.53 21.71
N PRO A 355 10.12 -1.93 22.96
CA PRO A 355 8.88 -1.57 23.61
C PRO A 355 8.62 -0.07 23.52
N ASP A 356 7.47 0.28 22.96
CA ASP A 356 6.97 1.64 22.80
C ASP A 356 7.83 2.62 21.96
N ASP A 357 8.93 2.20 21.31
CA ASP A 357 9.70 3.08 20.41
C ASP A 357 9.12 3.00 18.99
N VAL A 358 8.12 3.84 18.75
CA VAL A 358 7.43 4.02 17.48
C VAL A 358 7.45 5.49 17.10
N ARG A 359 7.63 5.80 15.81
CA ARG A 359 7.80 7.19 15.35
C ARG A 359 7.09 7.44 14.02
N ILE A 360 6.66 8.67 13.80
CA ILE A 360 6.22 9.16 12.48
C ILE A 360 7.21 10.19 11.95
N LYS A 361 7.45 10.15 10.65
CA LYS A 361 8.10 11.22 9.90
C LYS A 361 7.13 11.73 8.84
N GLN A 362 6.63 12.95 9.03
CA GLN A 362 5.68 13.62 8.14
C GLN A 362 5.93 15.13 8.16
N CYS A 363 6.10 15.72 6.97
CA CYS A 363 6.21 17.17 6.80
C CYS A 363 4.80 17.82 6.82
N THR A 364 4.11 17.70 7.96
CA THR A 364 2.68 18.02 8.11
C THR A 364 2.39 19.50 7.86
N ARG A 365 1.32 19.77 7.10
CA ARG A 365 0.74 21.09 6.92
C ARG A 365 -0.67 21.11 7.49
N VAL A 366 -1.17 22.28 7.88
CA VAL A 366 -2.51 22.43 8.45
C VAL A 366 -3.54 22.47 7.33
N THR A 367 -3.92 21.29 6.83
CA THR A 367 -4.97 21.09 5.82
C THR A 367 -5.83 19.88 6.19
N MET A 368 -7.05 19.82 5.66
CA MET A 368 -7.94 18.67 5.84
C MET A 368 -7.31 17.37 5.30
N GLU A 369 -6.66 17.43 4.14
CA GLU A 369 -5.96 16.27 3.56
C GLU A 369 -4.88 15.74 4.50
N GLN A 370 -4.02 16.62 5.02
CA GLN A 370 -2.96 16.23 5.95
C GLN A 370 -3.53 15.77 7.29
N PHE A 371 -4.69 16.27 7.71
CA PHE A 371 -5.40 15.76 8.89
C PHE A 371 -5.80 14.29 8.70
N PHE A 372 -6.26 13.91 7.51
CA PHE A 372 -6.55 12.52 7.20
C PHE A 372 -5.28 11.67 7.10
N THR A 373 -4.20 12.19 6.51
CA THR A 373 -2.88 11.53 6.49
C THR A 373 -2.36 11.25 7.90
N VAL A 374 -2.52 12.19 8.85
CA VAL A 374 -2.17 11.98 10.26
C VAL A 374 -2.89 10.75 10.84
N HIS A 375 -4.20 10.60 10.57
CA HIS A 375 -4.96 9.44 11.05
C HIS A 375 -4.53 8.13 10.36
N HIS A 376 -4.21 8.19 9.07
CA HIS A 376 -3.66 7.05 8.34
C HIS A 376 -2.35 6.56 8.99
N GLU A 377 -1.38 7.46 9.18
CA GLU A 377 -0.08 7.11 9.76
C GLU A 377 -0.18 6.63 11.21
N LEU A 378 -1.09 7.22 12.00
CA LEU A 378 -1.36 6.74 13.36
C LEU A 378 -2.00 5.35 13.38
N GLY A 379 -2.70 4.92 12.32
CA GLY A 379 -3.15 3.54 12.15
C GLY A 379 -1.99 2.54 12.12
N HIS A 380 -0.92 2.86 11.40
CA HIS A 380 0.31 2.05 11.39
C HIS A 380 0.93 1.95 12.78
N ILE A 381 1.05 3.09 13.47
CA ILE A 381 1.58 3.15 14.84
C ILE A 381 0.76 2.28 15.80
N GLN A 382 -0.56 2.31 15.69
CA GLN A 382 -1.44 1.51 16.54
C GLN A 382 -1.28 0.03 16.25
N TYR A 383 -1.11 -0.37 14.99
CA TYR A 383 -0.78 -1.75 14.66
C TYR A 383 0.52 -2.20 15.36
N TYR A 384 1.58 -1.36 15.29
CA TYR A 384 2.86 -1.62 15.96
C TYR A 384 2.68 -1.83 17.46
N LEU A 385 1.93 -0.93 18.11
CA LEU A 385 1.68 -0.98 19.54
C LEU A 385 0.84 -2.20 19.96
N GLN A 386 -0.03 -2.73 19.09
CA GLN A 386 -0.84 -3.91 19.43
C GLN A 386 -0.05 -5.22 19.30
N TYR A 387 0.82 -5.37 18.32
CA TYR A 387 1.57 -6.62 18.13
C TYR A 387 2.96 -6.65 18.76
N GLN A 388 3.44 -5.55 19.36
CA GLN A 388 4.82 -5.46 19.89
C GLN A 388 5.17 -6.53 20.93
N HIS A 389 4.18 -7.18 21.53
CA HIS A 389 4.38 -8.27 22.49
C HIS A 389 4.67 -9.64 21.82
N LEU A 390 4.44 -9.77 20.51
CA LEU A 390 4.70 -10.99 19.75
C LEU A 390 6.20 -11.22 19.52
N PRO A 391 6.62 -12.47 19.23
CA PRO A 391 7.92 -12.74 18.64
C PRO A 391 8.17 -11.87 17.41
N SER A 392 9.42 -11.44 17.23
CA SER A 392 9.89 -10.55 16.17
C SER A 392 9.36 -10.95 14.79
N VAL A 393 9.37 -12.23 14.46
CA VAL A 393 8.89 -12.78 13.18
C VAL A 393 7.41 -12.54 12.90
N TYR A 394 6.61 -12.18 13.91
CA TYR A 394 5.18 -11.89 13.78
C TYR A 394 4.82 -10.41 13.91
N ARG A 395 5.81 -9.53 14.15
CA ARG A 395 5.63 -8.08 14.24
C ARG A 395 5.50 -7.45 12.85
N SER A 396 4.42 -7.78 12.17
CA SER A 396 4.03 -7.25 10.87
C SER A 396 2.51 -7.41 10.72
N GLY A 397 1.90 -6.71 9.75
CA GLY A 397 0.52 -6.96 9.39
C GLY A 397 0.28 -8.41 8.93
N ALA A 398 -0.97 -8.88 9.09
CA ALA A 398 -1.37 -10.23 8.68
C ALA A 398 -1.04 -10.55 7.20
N ASN A 399 -1.20 -9.56 6.33
CA ASN A 399 -0.57 -9.43 5.02
C ASN A 399 -0.27 -7.93 4.76
N PRO A 400 0.44 -7.56 3.67
CA PRO A 400 0.78 -6.16 3.40
C PRO A 400 -0.42 -5.21 3.32
N GLY A 401 -1.56 -5.65 2.76
CA GLY A 401 -2.77 -4.82 2.64
C GLY A 401 -3.48 -4.55 3.96
N PHE A 402 -3.37 -5.42 4.96
CA PHE A 402 -3.91 -5.17 6.30
C PHE A 402 -3.23 -3.99 6.98
N HIS A 403 -1.92 -3.83 6.74
CA HIS A 403 -1.15 -2.74 7.34
C HIS A 403 -1.69 -1.39 6.85
N GLU A 404 -1.84 -1.25 5.54
CA GLU A 404 -2.39 -0.07 4.87
C GLU A 404 -3.87 0.18 5.19
N ALA A 405 -4.68 -0.86 5.35
CA ALA A 405 -6.12 -0.71 5.56
C ALA A 405 -6.49 -0.10 6.91
N VAL A 406 -5.71 -0.33 7.96
CA VAL A 406 -6.05 0.07 9.33
C VAL A 406 -6.08 1.59 9.49
N GLY A 407 -5.09 2.28 8.94
CA GLY A 407 -5.09 3.75 8.91
C GLY A 407 -6.24 4.32 8.09
N ASP A 408 -6.53 3.69 6.97
CA ASP A 408 -7.55 4.12 6.03
C ASP A 408 -8.98 3.94 6.55
N VAL A 409 -9.28 2.87 7.30
CA VAL A 409 -10.60 2.66 7.96
C VAL A 409 -10.99 3.85 8.83
N LEU A 410 -10.03 4.42 9.55
CA LEU A 410 -10.30 5.52 10.46
C LEU A 410 -10.46 6.84 9.73
N SER A 411 -9.69 7.03 8.67
CA SER A 411 -9.86 8.14 7.75
C SER A 411 -11.28 8.18 7.16
N LEU A 412 -11.91 7.03 6.90
CA LEU A 412 -13.33 6.96 6.48
C LEU A 412 -14.27 7.52 7.56
N SER A 413 -14.04 7.22 8.84
CA SER A 413 -14.84 7.77 9.95
C SER A 413 -14.62 9.27 10.14
N VAL A 414 -13.35 9.69 10.13
CA VAL A 414 -12.92 11.07 10.43
C VAL A 414 -13.31 12.05 9.32
N SER A 415 -13.45 11.56 8.08
CA SER A 415 -13.88 12.37 6.94
C SER A 415 -15.39 12.61 6.86
N THR A 416 -16.19 11.97 7.72
CA THR A 416 -17.64 12.19 7.73
C THR A 416 -18.00 13.59 8.25
N PRO A 417 -19.01 14.25 7.66
CA PRO A 417 -19.56 15.48 8.23
C PRO A 417 -19.96 15.32 9.70
N LYS A 418 -20.55 14.17 10.06
CA LYS A 418 -20.90 13.81 11.43
C LYS A 418 -19.72 13.93 12.40
N HIS A 419 -18.55 13.39 12.03
CA HIS A 419 -17.36 13.49 12.85
C HIS A 419 -16.83 14.92 12.93
N LEU A 420 -16.70 15.59 11.78
CA LEU A 420 -16.17 16.95 11.69
C LEU A 420 -17.02 17.97 12.48
N GLU A 421 -18.34 17.80 12.51
CA GLU A 421 -19.23 18.57 13.38
C GLU A 421 -18.98 18.27 14.85
N LYS A 422 -18.84 16.99 15.22
CA LYS A 422 -18.61 16.55 16.60
C LYS A 422 -17.31 17.11 17.18
N ILE A 423 -16.26 17.24 16.37
CA ILE A 423 -14.98 17.87 16.77
C ILE A 423 -14.95 19.40 16.55
N GLY A 424 -16.05 19.99 16.08
CA GLY A 424 -16.21 21.43 15.94
C GLY A 424 -15.51 22.07 14.75
N LEU A 425 -15.03 21.27 13.78
CA LEU A 425 -14.44 21.73 12.52
C LEU A 425 -15.49 22.01 11.44
N LEU A 426 -16.72 21.55 11.63
CA LEU A 426 -17.85 21.84 10.76
C LEU A 426 -18.97 22.51 11.59
N LYS A 427 -19.49 23.64 11.12
CA LYS A 427 -20.53 24.43 11.80
C LYS A 427 -21.64 24.79 10.83
N ASP A 428 -22.89 24.67 11.28
CA ASP A 428 -24.09 25.04 10.53
C ASP A 428 -24.18 24.41 9.12
N PHE A 429 -23.59 23.23 8.95
CA PHE A 429 -23.51 22.56 7.66
C PHE A 429 -24.82 21.80 7.39
N VAL A 430 -25.56 22.25 6.37
CA VAL A 430 -26.72 21.52 5.89
C VAL A 430 -26.23 20.59 4.79
N LEU A 431 -26.05 19.32 5.16
CA LEU A 431 -25.72 18.27 4.22
C LEU A 431 -26.96 17.91 3.37
N ASP A 432 -27.23 18.72 2.35
CA ASP A 432 -28.23 18.39 1.33
C ASP A 432 -27.75 17.25 0.42
N GLU A 433 -28.68 16.63 -0.31
CA GLU A 433 -28.37 15.46 -1.14
C GLU A 433 -27.34 15.77 -2.23
N GLU A 434 -27.32 17.00 -2.73
CA GLU A 434 -26.33 17.46 -3.73
C GLU A 434 -24.93 17.53 -3.12
N SER A 435 -24.81 18.07 -1.90
CA SER A 435 -23.55 18.15 -1.16
C SER A 435 -23.05 16.75 -0.76
N LYS A 436 -23.94 15.84 -0.37
CA LYS A 436 -23.59 14.41 -0.15
C LYS A 436 -23.00 13.78 -1.39
N LEU A 437 -23.66 13.99 -2.53
CA LEU A 437 -23.20 13.42 -3.77
C LEU A 437 -21.82 13.95 -4.18
N ASN A 438 -21.58 15.27 -4.04
CA ASN A 438 -20.27 15.86 -4.27
C ASN A 438 -19.18 15.25 -3.36
N GLN A 439 -19.49 14.96 -2.10
CA GLN A 439 -18.57 14.29 -1.17
C GLN A 439 -18.28 12.85 -1.62
N PHE A 440 -19.30 12.08 -1.98
CA PHE A 440 -19.12 10.72 -2.50
C PHE A 440 -18.31 10.72 -3.78
N TYR A 441 -18.60 11.67 -4.68
CA TYR A 441 -17.86 11.85 -5.91
C TYR A 441 -16.38 12.12 -5.63
N ARG A 442 -16.04 13.11 -4.78
CA ARG A 442 -14.64 13.41 -4.40
C ARG A 442 -13.96 12.20 -3.77
N SER A 443 -14.65 11.47 -2.88
CA SER A 443 -14.11 10.25 -2.27
C SER A 443 -13.88 9.14 -3.30
N ALA A 444 -14.76 8.99 -4.29
CA ALA A 444 -14.61 7.99 -5.35
C ALA A 444 -13.46 8.33 -6.31
N LEU A 445 -13.24 9.61 -6.60
CA LEU A 445 -12.07 10.08 -7.36
C LEU A 445 -10.74 9.76 -6.65
N THR A 446 -10.74 9.68 -5.32
CA THR A 446 -9.53 9.33 -4.54
C THR A 446 -9.40 7.82 -4.30
N LYS A 447 -10.49 7.12 -3.99
CA LYS A 447 -10.46 5.71 -3.57
C LYS A 447 -10.83 4.74 -4.70
N LEU A 448 -11.89 4.98 -5.46
CA LEU A 448 -12.29 4.08 -6.55
C LEU A 448 -11.37 4.21 -7.76
N ALA A 449 -11.06 5.44 -8.19
CA ALA A 449 -10.23 5.68 -9.37
C ALA A 449 -8.78 5.19 -9.21
N PHE A 450 -8.34 5.01 -7.96
CA PHE A 450 -7.02 4.48 -7.62
C PHE A 450 -6.88 2.96 -7.86
N LEU A 451 -7.97 2.19 -7.75
CA LEU A 451 -7.90 0.73 -7.79
C LEU A 451 -7.34 0.18 -9.12
N PRO A 452 -7.80 0.64 -10.31
CA PRO A 452 -7.22 0.17 -11.56
C PRO A 452 -5.76 0.58 -11.76
N PHE A 453 -5.37 1.76 -11.23
CA PHE A 453 -3.97 2.18 -11.22
C PHE A 453 -3.13 1.20 -10.39
N ALA A 454 -3.51 0.96 -9.15
CA ALA A 454 -2.77 0.10 -8.23
C ALA A 454 -2.64 -1.33 -8.76
N TYR A 455 -3.72 -1.88 -9.29
CA TYR A 455 -3.75 -3.17 -9.97
C TYR A 455 -2.76 -3.22 -11.14
N THR A 456 -2.74 -2.19 -11.99
CA THR A 456 -1.90 -2.15 -13.18
C THR A 456 -0.40 -2.15 -12.85
N ILE A 457 0.02 -1.43 -11.81
CA ILE A 457 1.44 -1.35 -11.43
C ILE A 457 2.02 -2.74 -11.15
N ASP A 458 1.32 -3.58 -10.38
CA ASP A 458 1.81 -4.92 -10.06
C ASP A 458 1.52 -5.94 -11.15
N LYS A 459 0.39 -5.86 -11.86
CA LYS A 459 0.15 -6.72 -13.02
C LYS A 459 1.24 -6.55 -14.09
N TYR A 460 1.70 -5.31 -14.30
CA TYR A 460 2.83 -4.99 -15.17
C TYR A 460 4.14 -5.60 -14.66
N ARG A 461 4.49 -5.35 -13.38
CA ARG A 461 5.73 -5.88 -12.80
C ARG A 461 5.76 -7.41 -12.75
N TRP A 462 4.64 -8.07 -12.47
CA TRP A 462 4.55 -9.52 -12.53
C TRP A 462 4.79 -10.05 -13.95
N GLY A 463 4.24 -9.38 -14.97
CA GLY A 463 4.52 -9.73 -16.36
C GLY A 463 6.01 -9.63 -16.70
N ILE A 464 6.72 -8.63 -16.16
CA ILE A 464 8.18 -8.51 -16.30
C ILE A 464 8.90 -9.63 -15.56
N PHE A 465 8.58 -9.87 -14.28
CA PHE A 465 9.25 -10.87 -13.47
C PHE A 465 9.08 -12.29 -14.02
N ARG A 466 7.92 -12.59 -14.61
CA ARG A 466 7.61 -13.87 -15.27
C ARG A 466 8.22 -13.99 -16.67
N GLY A 467 8.73 -12.88 -17.23
CA GLY A 467 9.25 -12.82 -18.60
C GLY A 467 8.17 -12.76 -19.69
N ASP A 468 6.91 -12.55 -19.32
CA ASP A 468 5.79 -12.33 -20.25
C ASP A 468 5.91 -10.97 -20.97
N ILE A 469 6.55 -9.99 -20.31
CA ILE A 469 6.88 -8.67 -20.86
C ILE A 469 8.40 -8.58 -20.99
N LYS A 470 8.88 -8.40 -22.22
CA LYS A 470 10.31 -8.34 -22.51
C LYS A 470 10.87 -6.91 -22.47
N PRO A 471 12.19 -6.73 -22.29
CA PRO A 471 12.82 -5.40 -22.22
C PRO A 471 12.49 -4.47 -23.39
N GLU A 472 12.35 -5.03 -24.59
CA GLU A 472 11.98 -4.33 -25.82
C GLU A 472 10.50 -3.91 -25.91
N GLU A 473 9.67 -4.31 -24.94
CA GLU A 473 8.23 -4.00 -24.87
C GLU A 473 7.85 -3.32 -23.55
N TYR A 474 8.85 -2.93 -22.73
CA TYR A 474 8.62 -2.41 -21.38
C TYR A 474 7.71 -1.20 -21.37
N ASN A 475 7.89 -0.24 -22.28
CA ASN A 475 7.17 1.02 -22.19
C ASN A 475 5.76 0.93 -22.78
N CYS A 476 5.62 0.33 -23.96
CA CYS A 476 4.30 0.22 -24.58
C CYS A 476 3.41 -0.79 -23.87
N LYS A 477 3.94 -1.86 -23.26
CA LYS A 477 3.10 -2.72 -22.40
C LYS A 477 2.64 -2.01 -21.13
N PHE A 478 3.46 -1.12 -20.57
CA PHE A 478 3.00 -0.27 -19.46
C PHE A 478 1.80 0.59 -19.90
N TRP A 479 1.92 1.34 -20.99
CA TRP A 479 0.84 2.20 -21.47
C TRP A 479 -0.39 1.44 -21.99
N GLU A 480 -0.21 0.27 -22.61
CA GLU A 480 -1.31 -0.63 -22.99
C GLU A 480 -2.12 -1.04 -21.76
N MET A 481 -1.46 -1.47 -20.68
CA MET A 481 -2.17 -1.86 -19.46
C MET A 481 -2.81 -0.66 -18.76
N ARG A 482 -2.13 0.49 -18.72
CA ARG A 482 -2.68 1.74 -18.15
C ARG A 482 -3.95 2.18 -18.89
N SER A 483 -3.96 2.07 -20.22
CA SER A 483 -5.16 2.32 -21.02
C SER A 483 -6.22 1.23 -20.78
N LYS A 484 -5.87 -0.06 -20.81
CA LYS A 484 -6.83 -1.16 -20.65
C LYS A 484 -7.60 -1.15 -19.33
N TYR A 485 -6.93 -0.84 -18.22
CA TYR A 485 -7.55 -0.91 -16.90
C TYR A 485 -7.99 0.46 -16.39
N SER A 486 -7.26 1.54 -16.71
CA SER A 486 -7.59 2.88 -16.21
C SER A 486 -8.19 3.81 -17.28
N GLY A 487 -8.12 3.49 -18.57
CA GLY A 487 -8.63 4.38 -19.62
C GLY A 487 -7.91 5.72 -19.66
N VAL A 488 -6.63 5.74 -19.35
CA VAL A 488 -5.78 6.95 -19.41
C VAL A 488 -4.63 6.74 -20.39
N GLU A 489 -4.11 7.85 -20.91
CA GLU A 489 -3.01 7.84 -21.87
C GLU A 489 -2.05 9.02 -21.64
N PRO A 490 -0.77 8.91 -22.08
CA PRO A 490 0.18 10.00 -21.96
C PRO A 490 -0.23 11.20 -22.85
N PRO A 491 0.09 12.44 -22.45
CA PRO A 491 -0.26 13.65 -23.20
C PRO A 491 0.54 13.85 -24.50
N VAL A 492 1.58 13.04 -24.71
CA VAL A 492 2.43 13.01 -25.89
C VAL A 492 2.63 11.55 -26.32
N VAL A 493 2.97 11.35 -27.59
CA VAL A 493 3.31 10.01 -28.09
C VAL A 493 4.61 9.56 -27.44
N ARG A 494 4.62 8.33 -26.90
CA ARG A 494 5.78 7.64 -26.34
C ARG A 494 6.26 6.52 -27.27
N SER A 495 7.47 6.04 -27.05
CA SER A 495 8.02 4.85 -27.74
C SER A 495 8.80 3.96 -26.76
N GLU A 496 9.49 2.94 -27.27
CA GLU A 496 10.39 2.11 -26.45
C GLU A 496 11.75 2.79 -26.16
N ASP A 497 12.04 3.94 -26.77
CA ASP A 497 13.17 4.80 -26.34
C ASP A 497 12.89 5.43 -24.96
N ASP A 498 11.61 5.60 -24.62
CA ASP A 498 11.14 6.04 -23.31
C ASP A 498 11.06 4.87 -22.33
N PHE A 499 10.96 5.13 -21.02
CA PHE A 499 10.70 4.07 -20.03
C PHE A 499 9.97 4.65 -18.81
N ASP A 500 8.65 4.63 -18.84
CA ASP A 500 7.85 5.50 -17.97
C ASP A 500 7.47 4.89 -16.61
N ALA A 501 7.60 3.57 -16.43
CA ALA A 501 7.20 2.93 -15.18
C ALA A 501 7.99 3.45 -13.95
N PRO A 502 9.33 3.64 -14.01
CA PRO A 502 10.11 4.24 -12.91
C PRO A 502 9.79 5.72 -12.63
N ALA A 503 8.98 6.40 -13.46
CA ALA A 503 8.51 7.73 -13.09
C ALA A 503 7.58 7.70 -11.86
N LYS A 504 7.18 6.52 -11.37
CA LYS A 504 6.50 6.28 -10.10
C LYS A 504 7.48 5.73 -9.03
N TYR A 505 7.52 6.40 -7.88
CA TYR A 505 8.44 6.09 -6.77
C TYR A 505 8.54 4.60 -6.43
N HIS A 506 7.40 3.93 -6.25
CA HIS A 506 7.36 2.52 -5.83
C HIS A 506 7.98 1.55 -6.84
N VAL A 507 8.08 1.94 -8.12
CA VAL A 507 8.80 1.17 -9.14
C VAL A 507 10.31 1.37 -8.97
N SER A 508 10.78 2.62 -8.84
CA SER A 508 12.20 2.92 -8.58
C SER A 508 12.70 2.41 -7.23
N ALA A 509 11.83 2.36 -6.23
CA ALA A 509 12.16 2.00 -4.86
C ALA A 509 11.94 0.53 -4.53
N ASP A 510 11.53 -0.29 -5.50
CA ASP A 510 11.24 -1.72 -5.31
C ASP A 510 10.22 -1.97 -4.16
N VAL A 511 9.13 -1.21 -4.17
CA VAL A 511 8.03 -1.38 -3.20
C VAL A 511 6.84 -2.00 -3.92
N GLU A 512 6.45 -3.19 -3.48
CA GLU A 512 5.25 -3.91 -3.95
C GLU A 512 3.99 -3.03 -3.77
N TYR A 513 3.10 -3.01 -4.77
CA TYR A 513 2.00 -2.03 -4.86
C TYR A 513 0.63 -2.65 -4.62
N LEU A 514 0.48 -3.96 -4.77
CA LEU A 514 -0.78 -4.68 -4.55
C LEU A 514 -1.29 -4.48 -3.12
N ARG A 515 -0.42 -4.20 -2.14
CA ARG A 515 -0.82 -3.79 -0.78
C ARG A 515 -1.87 -2.68 -0.78
N TYR A 516 -1.75 -1.69 -1.66
CA TYR A 516 -2.68 -0.56 -1.70
C TYR A 516 -3.99 -0.96 -2.37
N PHE A 517 -3.95 -1.83 -3.39
CA PHE A 517 -5.17 -2.39 -3.98
C PHE A 517 -5.95 -3.17 -2.92
N VAL A 518 -5.30 -4.10 -2.23
CA VAL A 518 -5.91 -4.93 -1.18
C VAL A 518 -6.46 -4.06 -0.06
N SER A 519 -5.67 -3.09 0.41
CA SER A 519 -6.09 -2.10 1.39
C SER A 519 -7.39 -1.43 0.99
N TYR A 520 -7.45 -0.94 -0.25
CA TYR A 520 -8.58 -0.14 -0.71
C TYR A 520 -9.87 -0.94 -0.85
N ILE A 521 -9.78 -2.27 -0.90
CA ILE A 521 -10.94 -3.17 -0.82
C ILE A 521 -11.29 -3.50 0.63
N ILE A 522 -10.33 -4.04 1.40
CA ILE A 522 -10.63 -4.56 2.74
C ILE A 522 -10.91 -3.46 3.76
N GLN A 523 -10.43 -2.22 3.55
CA GLN A 523 -10.78 -1.07 4.40
C GLN A 523 -12.31 -0.91 4.51
N PHE A 524 -13.06 -1.15 3.44
CA PHE A 524 -14.53 -1.02 3.47
C PHE A 524 -15.19 -2.20 4.17
N GLN A 525 -14.61 -3.41 4.08
CA GLN A 525 -15.08 -4.56 4.85
C GLN A 525 -14.85 -4.36 6.36
N PHE A 526 -13.68 -3.81 6.73
CA PHE A 526 -13.35 -3.43 8.10
C PHE A 526 -14.25 -2.31 8.61
N HIS A 527 -14.41 -1.24 7.82
CA HIS A 527 -15.29 -0.11 8.14
C HIS A 527 -16.72 -0.60 8.36
N ARG A 528 -17.28 -1.40 7.45
CA ARG A 528 -18.62 -1.97 7.62
C ARG A 528 -18.77 -2.74 8.92
N SER A 529 -17.82 -3.62 9.24
CA SER A 529 -17.91 -4.38 10.49
C SER A 529 -17.72 -3.52 11.74
N ALA A 530 -16.83 -2.52 11.70
CA ALA A 530 -16.65 -1.57 12.79
C ALA A 530 -17.92 -0.73 13.01
N CYS A 531 -18.57 -0.28 11.94
CA CYS A 531 -19.83 0.45 11.99
C CYS A 531 -21.00 -0.39 12.54
N GLU A 532 -21.09 -1.67 12.16
CA GLU A 532 -22.07 -2.60 12.74
C GLU A 532 -21.88 -2.71 14.27
N LYS A 533 -20.62 -2.89 14.71
CA LYS A 533 -20.26 -3.01 16.13
C LYS A 533 -20.44 -1.69 16.90
N ALA A 534 -20.28 -0.55 16.24
CA ALA A 534 -20.60 0.76 16.82
C ALA A 534 -22.11 1.03 16.88
N GLY A 535 -22.94 0.20 16.24
CA GLY A 535 -24.38 0.46 16.10
C GLY A 535 -24.68 1.62 15.15
N GLU A 536 -23.74 1.97 14.28
CA GLU A 536 -23.75 3.12 13.37
C GLU A 536 -24.17 2.73 11.94
N TYR A 537 -24.18 1.43 11.63
CA TYR A 537 -24.64 0.92 10.34
C TYR A 537 -25.67 -0.21 10.51
N VAL A 538 -26.71 -0.17 9.69
CA VAL A 538 -27.70 -1.24 9.52
C VAL A 538 -28.03 -1.35 8.03
N LYS A 539 -27.82 -2.53 7.44
CA LYS A 539 -28.06 -2.73 6.01
C LYS A 539 -29.48 -2.34 5.59
N GLY A 540 -29.59 -1.40 4.66
CA GLY A 540 -30.87 -0.90 4.12
C GLY A 540 -31.57 0.17 4.97
N ASP A 541 -30.97 0.59 6.09
CA ASP A 541 -31.46 1.72 6.88
C ASP A 541 -31.04 3.05 6.22
N PRO A 542 -31.97 4.00 5.99
CA PRO A 542 -31.65 5.26 5.31
C PRO A 542 -30.93 6.28 6.20
N VAL A 543 -30.81 6.03 7.50
CA VAL A 543 -30.13 6.91 8.47
C VAL A 543 -28.80 6.29 8.90
N LYS A 544 -28.76 4.98 9.13
CA LYS A 544 -27.55 4.25 9.55
C LYS A 544 -26.83 3.64 8.35
N THR A 545 -26.34 4.51 7.48
CA THR A 545 -25.64 4.15 6.25
C THR A 545 -24.14 4.02 6.48
N LEU A 546 -23.47 3.25 5.61
CA LEU A 546 -22.04 3.00 5.75
C LEU A 546 -21.20 4.27 5.52
N ASN A 547 -21.74 5.19 4.72
CA ASN A 547 -21.09 6.43 4.30
C ASN A 547 -21.25 7.61 5.25
N ASP A 548 -22.10 7.49 6.30
CA ASP A 548 -22.25 8.49 7.36
C ASP A 548 -21.87 7.92 8.75
N CYS A 549 -21.25 6.74 8.75
CA CYS A 549 -20.82 6.08 9.96
C CYS A 549 -19.59 6.77 10.59
N ASP A 550 -19.71 7.16 11.86
CA ASP A 550 -18.60 7.61 12.70
C ASP A 550 -18.43 6.65 13.90
N ILE A 551 -17.32 5.91 13.93
CA ILE A 551 -17.02 4.95 15.01
C ILE A 551 -16.39 5.61 16.25
N TYR A 552 -16.14 6.93 16.24
CA TYR A 552 -15.56 7.66 17.38
C TYR A 552 -16.35 7.41 18.68
N GLU A 553 -15.63 7.14 19.78
CA GLU A 553 -16.15 6.75 21.10
C GLU A 553 -16.81 5.34 21.18
N SER A 554 -16.69 4.52 20.14
CA SER A 554 -17.13 3.12 20.17
C SER A 554 -16.02 2.18 20.69
N ALA A 555 -16.01 1.93 22.00
CA ALA A 555 -15.12 0.93 22.60
C ALA A 555 -15.38 -0.49 22.06
N GLU A 556 -16.62 -0.81 21.64
CA GLU A 556 -16.95 -2.11 21.06
C GLU A 556 -16.28 -2.33 19.70
N ALA A 557 -16.38 -1.34 18.80
CA ALA A 557 -15.69 -1.39 17.51
C ALA A 557 -14.18 -1.41 17.69
N GLY A 558 -13.66 -0.56 18.57
CA GLY A 558 -12.24 -0.48 18.86
C GLY A 558 -11.64 -1.76 19.44
N ASN A 559 -12.33 -2.41 20.37
CA ASN A 559 -11.89 -3.72 20.90
C ASN A 559 -11.85 -4.81 19.82
N ALA A 560 -12.78 -4.80 18.87
CA ALA A 560 -12.78 -5.76 17.77
C ALA A 560 -11.63 -5.52 16.78
N ILE A 561 -11.37 -4.25 16.43
CA ILE A 561 -10.21 -3.89 15.60
C ILE A 561 -8.92 -4.30 16.32
N LYS A 562 -8.78 -3.93 17.60
CA LYS A 562 -7.62 -4.29 18.43
C LYS A 562 -7.37 -5.80 18.46
N ALA A 563 -8.42 -6.62 18.63
CA ALA A 563 -8.28 -8.08 18.63
C ALA A 563 -7.72 -8.65 17.31
N MET A 564 -8.05 -8.02 16.17
CA MET A 564 -7.44 -8.37 14.88
C MET A 564 -5.97 -7.93 14.83
N LEU A 565 -5.65 -6.71 15.27
CA LEU A 565 -4.28 -6.16 15.23
C LEU A 565 -3.30 -6.92 16.13
N GLU A 566 -3.74 -7.36 17.31
CA GLU A 566 -2.93 -8.12 18.27
C GLU A 566 -2.40 -9.45 17.70
N LEU A 567 -3.02 -9.97 16.63
CA LEU A 567 -2.54 -11.18 15.97
C LEU A 567 -1.24 -10.95 15.19
N GLY A 568 -0.94 -9.72 14.77
CA GLY A 568 0.14 -9.44 13.82
C GLY A 568 0.10 -10.41 12.62
N SER A 569 1.24 -11.01 12.28
CA SER A 569 1.31 -12.08 11.29
C SER A 569 1.41 -13.49 11.90
N SER A 570 0.99 -13.67 13.17
CA SER A 570 1.02 -14.98 13.85
C SER A 570 0.02 -15.99 13.29
N LYS A 571 -1.01 -15.51 12.60
CA LYS A 571 -2.02 -16.32 11.90
C LYS A 571 -2.06 -15.97 10.41
N PRO A 572 -2.56 -16.88 9.56
CA PRO A 572 -2.91 -16.54 8.18
C PRO A 572 -3.92 -15.39 8.13
N TRP A 573 -3.80 -14.51 7.15
CA TRP A 573 -4.67 -13.33 7.05
C TRP A 573 -6.18 -13.62 7.02
N PRO A 574 -6.69 -14.75 6.48
CA PRO A 574 -8.12 -15.05 6.56
C PRO A 574 -8.63 -15.22 7.99
N ASP A 575 -7.78 -15.69 8.92
CA ASP A 575 -8.13 -15.80 10.33
C ASP A 575 -8.21 -14.40 10.97
N ALA A 576 -7.28 -13.50 10.62
CA ALA A 576 -7.33 -12.11 11.10
C ALA A 576 -8.57 -11.37 10.54
N MET A 577 -8.88 -11.57 9.26
CA MET A 577 -10.10 -11.05 8.63
C MET A 577 -11.36 -11.46 9.40
N GLU A 578 -11.45 -12.74 9.77
CA GLU A 578 -12.61 -13.33 10.43
C GLU A 578 -12.82 -12.77 11.84
N VAL A 579 -11.74 -12.45 12.56
CA VAL A 579 -11.83 -11.86 13.91
C VAL A 579 -12.61 -10.54 13.91
N LEU A 580 -12.36 -9.66 12.94
CA LEU A 580 -13.08 -8.41 12.83
C LEU A 580 -14.43 -8.61 12.14
N THR A 581 -14.42 -9.21 10.95
CA THR A 581 -15.53 -9.15 9.99
C THR A 581 -16.45 -10.37 9.98
N GLY A 582 -16.03 -11.48 10.59
CA GLY A 582 -16.72 -12.77 10.50
C GLY A 582 -16.62 -13.45 9.13
N VAL A 583 -15.86 -12.89 8.18
CA VAL A 583 -15.60 -13.50 6.87
C VAL A 583 -14.12 -13.74 6.65
N ARG A 584 -13.80 -14.69 5.76
CA ARG A 584 -12.42 -15.15 5.49
C ARG A 584 -11.89 -14.76 4.12
N ARG A 585 -12.59 -13.89 3.37
CA ARG A 585 -12.26 -13.54 1.99
C ARG A 585 -12.36 -12.04 1.76
N MET A 586 -11.53 -11.55 0.85
CA MET A 586 -11.62 -10.20 0.31
C MET A 586 -12.82 -10.10 -0.65
N SER A 587 -13.55 -8.98 -0.61
CA SER A 587 -14.73 -8.73 -1.44
C SER A 587 -14.96 -7.22 -1.62
N ALA A 588 -15.34 -6.81 -2.83
CA ALA A 588 -15.69 -5.43 -3.15
C ALA A 588 -17.09 -5.00 -2.69
N ASP A 589 -17.93 -5.93 -2.19
CA ASP A 589 -19.33 -5.68 -1.79
C ASP A 589 -19.48 -4.45 -0.89
N ALA A 590 -18.61 -4.30 0.12
CA ALA A 590 -18.70 -3.21 1.08
C ALA A 590 -18.33 -1.85 0.46
N LEU A 591 -17.38 -1.85 -0.48
CA LEU A 591 -16.98 -0.66 -1.23
C LEU A 591 -18.10 -0.25 -2.21
N ILE A 592 -18.66 -1.21 -2.93
CA ILE A 592 -19.79 -0.96 -3.85
C ILE A 592 -20.98 -0.40 -3.06
N GLU A 593 -21.31 -1.00 -1.92
CA GLU A 593 -22.38 -0.53 -1.04
C GLU A 593 -22.15 0.90 -0.53
N TYR A 594 -20.91 1.23 -0.12
CA TYR A 594 -20.55 2.58 0.33
C TYR A 594 -20.85 3.65 -0.72
N PHE A 595 -20.55 3.34 -1.98
CA PHE A 595 -20.66 4.27 -3.11
C PHE A 595 -21.91 4.08 -3.98
N GLN A 596 -22.82 3.17 -3.62
CA GLN A 596 -24.01 2.85 -4.40
C GLN A 596 -24.83 4.11 -4.79
N PRO A 597 -25.06 5.09 -3.88
CA PRO A 597 -25.79 6.30 -4.25
C PRO A 597 -25.14 7.10 -5.39
N LEU A 598 -23.79 7.12 -5.43
CA LEU A 598 -23.06 7.78 -6.50
C LEU A 598 -23.15 7.01 -7.81
N TYR A 599 -23.02 5.68 -7.76
CA TYR A 599 -23.16 4.84 -8.96
C TYR A 599 -24.54 5.01 -9.60
N ASP A 600 -25.61 4.93 -8.81
CA ASP A 600 -26.99 5.07 -9.29
C ASP A 600 -27.20 6.43 -9.95
N TRP A 601 -26.65 7.50 -9.37
CA TRP A 601 -26.70 8.83 -9.95
C TRP A 601 -25.89 8.93 -11.26
N LEU A 602 -24.66 8.42 -11.30
CA LEU A 602 -23.78 8.49 -12.48
C LEU A 602 -24.40 7.79 -13.68
N VAL A 603 -25.05 6.63 -13.49
CA VAL A 603 -25.72 5.90 -14.58
C VAL A 603 -26.79 6.78 -15.24
N VAL A 604 -27.63 7.42 -14.42
CA VAL A 604 -28.70 8.30 -14.91
C VAL A 604 -28.12 9.57 -15.53
N GLU A 605 -27.12 10.16 -14.89
CA GLU A 605 -26.51 11.41 -15.34
C GLU A 605 -25.75 11.24 -16.65
N ASN A 606 -24.95 10.18 -16.79
CA ASN A 606 -24.23 9.89 -18.03
C ASN A 606 -25.18 9.68 -19.21
N GLU A 607 -26.31 9.00 -18.99
CA GLU A 607 -27.36 8.88 -20.01
C GLU A 607 -27.97 10.26 -20.35
N ARG A 608 -28.26 11.08 -19.34
CA ARG A 608 -28.87 12.41 -19.50
C ARG A 608 -27.97 13.37 -20.28
N ILE A 609 -26.67 13.37 -20.01
CA ILE A 609 -25.70 14.27 -20.64
C ILE A 609 -25.12 13.71 -21.95
N GLY A 610 -25.41 12.43 -22.25
CA GLY A 610 -24.89 11.74 -23.43
C GLY A 610 -23.41 11.40 -23.32
N ALA A 611 -22.88 11.20 -22.12
CA ALA A 611 -21.49 10.79 -21.93
C ALA A 611 -21.28 9.37 -22.46
N PHE A 612 -20.28 9.19 -23.32
CA PHE A 612 -19.84 7.86 -23.71
C PHE A 612 -19.22 7.16 -22.49
N VAL A 613 -19.58 5.89 -22.24
CA VAL A 613 -19.05 5.05 -21.15
C VAL A 613 -18.14 3.99 -21.77
N GLY A 614 -16.95 3.81 -21.18
CA GLY A 614 -15.84 3.05 -21.78
C GLY A 614 -14.95 3.94 -22.65
N TRP A 615 -13.93 3.35 -23.29
CA TRP A 615 -12.99 4.09 -24.15
C TRP A 615 -12.45 3.21 -25.29
N GLU A 616 -11.98 3.87 -26.34
CA GLU A 616 -11.27 3.25 -27.46
C GLU A 616 -9.79 2.99 -27.12
N GLU A 617 -9.14 2.11 -27.87
CA GLU A 617 -7.71 1.80 -27.66
C GLU A 617 -6.84 3.05 -27.85
N THR A 618 -5.77 3.15 -27.06
CA THR A 618 -4.82 4.27 -27.16
C THR A 618 -3.86 4.06 -28.33
N ASP A 619 -3.48 5.15 -29.01
CA ASP A 619 -2.44 5.19 -30.03
C ASP A 619 -1.16 5.92 -29.54
N LYS A 620 -1.08 6.19 -28.23
CA LYS A 620 -0.05 7.05 -27.63
C LYS A 620 1.26 6.35 -27.26
N CYS A 621 1.42 5.07 -27.59
CA CYS A 621 2.72 4.41 -27.55
C CYS A 621 2.97 3.65 -28.84
N VAL A 622 4.11 3.91 -29.48
CA VAL A 622 4.49 3.29 -30.76
C VAL A 622 5.62 2.31 -30.50
N SER A 623 5.37 1.03 -30.77
CA SER A 623 6.39 0.00 -30.86
C SER A 623 7.01 0.02 -32.25
N ASP A 624 8.35 0.03 -32.33
CA ASP A 624 9.11 -0.01 -33.59
C ASP A 624 8.97 -1.33 -34.38
#